data_AF-A0A1G0MFT8-F1
#
_entry.id   AF-A0A1G0MFT8-F1
#
_cell.length_a   1.000
_cell.length_b   1.000
_cell.length_c   1.000
_cell.angle_alpha   90.00
_cell.angle_beta   90.00
_cell.angle_gamma   90.00
#
_symmetry.space_group_name_H-M   'P 1'
#
loop_
_entity.id
_entity.type
_entity.pdbx_description
1 polymer ?
#
loop_
_entity_poly.entity_id
_entity_poly.type
_entity_poly.pdbx_seq_one_letter_code
_entity_poly.pdbx_strand_id
1 'polypeptide(L)'
;MPATTSDFATALEVGRPPNVTRLFPNSKALLVSGKVIDRAMNAKGHALALAANGRNHFVIRGVLAAAQKANAAVIIEIAKSEGGQKAYCPVNYWNMARQVDAVCNELGITVPVAIHADHYGIKGAADIAAAKVEIPSMFDAGITSIAIDASHLPDEENLLANLELAGYIPAWSGLETEVGEIKGTEGLSTVAEALFLIRGLNASDVFPDWIALNNGTTHGIEASDAGINVQLTAEIHEAIKPYGVNGAQHGTSGNSYDRLRQIATQTRTTKANVATALQMISWGLEVNDYGNANLDANGKFIKVQGEGMSEELWAEMVAFADSKGWKKGDYKNLNLPFENKLLAQPKEVRDRMAKRVEDFAYKLITEVFNSADTAPLGIAAIVRAGSYDLGPKGKRIENPAEWTKELLPKQAQGLSRDKGPTGNFED
;
A
#
# COMPACT_ATOMS: atom_id res chain seq x y z
N MET A 1 3.77 -26.78 -7.05
CA MET A 1 3.77 -27.68 -5.88
C MET A 1 3.72 -26.80 -4.63
N PRO A 2 2.99 -27.17 -3.57
CA PRO A 2 3.03 -26.43 -2.32
C PRO A 2 4.46 -26.41 -1.75
N ALA A 3 4.87 -25.30 -1.14
CA ALA A 3 6.19 -25.17 -0.52
C ALA A 3 6.32 -26.14 0.65
N THR A 4 7.43 -26.87 0.70
CA THR A 4 7.72 -27.81 1.79
C THR A 4 8.23 -27.06 3.03
N THR A 5 8.24 -27.73 4.19
CA THR A 5 8.89 -27.19 5.41
C THR A 5 10.37 -26.85 5.15
N SER A 6 11.03 -27.59 4.27
CA SER A 6 12.40 -27.29 3.82
C SER A 6 12.48 -25.97 3.04
N ASP A 7 11.52 -25.73 2.13
CA ASP A 7 11.51 -24.52 1.31
C ASP A 7 11.29 -23.26 2.15
N PHE A 8 10.43 -23.33 3.17
CA PHE A 8 10.24 -22.21 4.11
C PHE A 8 11.52 -21.91 4.90
N ALA A 9 12.21 -22.94 5.41
CA ALA A 9 13.46 -22.75 6.14
C ALA A 9 14.52 -22.08 5.25
N THR A 10 14.67 -22.55 3.99
CA THR A 10 15.55 -21.92 3.01
C THR A 10 15.14 -20.47 2.73
N ALA A 11 13.84 -20.20 2.51
CA ALA A 11 13.36 -18.85 2.27
C ALA A 11 13.59 -17.91 3.45
N LEU A 12 13.48 -18.40 4.69
CA LEU A 12 13.77 -17.62 5.89
C LEU A 12 15.26 -17.29 6.03
N GLU A 13 16.13 -18.20 5.60
CA GLU A 13 17.58 -18.02 5.60
C GLU A 13 18.03 -16.99 4.56
N VAL A 14 17.55 -17.12 3.31
CA VAL A 14 18.10 -16.33 2.19
C VAL A 14 17.20 -15.17 1.76
N GLY A 15 15.90 -15.20 2.08
CA GLY A 15 14.89 -14.29 1.52
C GLY A 15 14.66 -13.01 2.31
N ARG A 16 15.17 -12.93 3.55
CA ARG A 16 15.04 -11.73 4.39
C ARG A 16 16.13 -10.71 4.04
N PRO A 17 15.77 -9.46 3.69
CA PRO A 17 16.78 -8.46 3.33
C PRO A 17 17.72 -8.09 4.50
N PRO A 18 18.91 -7.53 4.22
CA PRO A 18 19.92 -7.27 5.24
C PRO A 18 19.48 -6.34 6.39
N ASN A 19 18.60 -5.38 6.11
CA ASN A 19 18.05 -4.51 7.15
C ASN A 19 17.16 -5.29 8.14
N VAL A 20 16.33 -6.21 7.63
CA VAL A 20 15.47 -7.09 8.45
C VAL A 20 16.32 -8.05 9.29
N THR A 21 17.29 -8.74 8.69
CA THR A 21 18.11 -9.72 9.43
C THR A 21 18.99 -9.04 10.49
N ARG A 22 19.45 -7.81 10.24
CA ARG A 22 20.15 -6.99 11.23
C ARG A 22 19.24 -6.61 12.40
N LEU A 23 18.00 -6.18 12.14
CA LEU A 23 17.07 -5.75 13.18
C LEU A 23 16.51 -6.92 14.01
N PHE A 24 16.23 -8.04 13.34
CA PHE A 24 15.52 -9.18 13.91
C PHE A 24 16.27 -10.51 13.67
N PRO A 25 17.50 -10.68 14.19
CA PRO A 25 18.38 -11.80 13.84
C PRO A 25 17.80 -13.17 14.21
N ASN A 26 16.96 -13.23 15.26
CA ASN A 26 16.35 -14.46 15.76
C ASN A 26 14.88 -14.63 15.35
N SER A 27 14.34 -13.72 14.53
CA SER A 27 12.94 -13.77 14.12
C SER A 27 12.67 -14.96 13.20
N LYS A 28 11.47 -15.52 13.32
CA LYS A 28 10.91 -16.54 12.43
C LYS A 28 9.96 -15.95 11.37
N ALA A 29 9.74 -14.63 11.40
CA ALA A 29 8.90 -13.94 10.43
C ALA A 29 9.61 -13.85 9.07
N LEU A 30 8.91 -14.21 8.00
CA LEU A 30 9.40 -14.08 6.63
C LEU A 30 9.11 -12.67 6.08
N LEU A 31 9.79 -11.66 6.63
CA LEU A 31 9.71 -10.29 6.12
C LEU A 31 10.59 -10.14 4.87
N VAL A 32 9.99 -9.74 3.76
CA VAL A 32 10.59 -9.86 2.42
C VAL A 32 10.46 -8.56 1.62
N SER A 33 11.25 -8.43 0.56
CA SER A 33 11.07 -7.36 -0.43
C SER A 33 9.65 -7.38 -1.03
N GLY A 34 9.10 -6.20 -1.33
CA GLY A 34 7.84 -6.07 -2.08
C GLY A 34 7.86 -6.84 -3.42
N LYS A 35 9.04 -6.99 -4.03
CA LYS A 35 9.23 -7.81 -5.24
C LYS A 35 8.73 -9.24 -5.09
N VAL A 36 8.92 -9.85 -3.91
CA VAL A 36 8.45 -11.23 -3.64
C VAL A 36 6.93 -11.30 -3.72
N ILE A 37 6.24 -10.29 -3.18
CA ILE A 37 4.79 -10.22 -3.21
C ILE A 37 4.29 -10.04 -4.65
N ASP A 38 4.92 -9.13 -5.42
CA ASP A 38 4.62 -8.96 -6.84
C ASP A 38 4.80 -10.26 -7.63
N ARG A 39 5.89 -11.00 -7.40
CA ARG A 39 6.13 -12.28 -8.07
C ARG A 39 5.08 -13.32 -7.72
N ALA A 40 4.65 -13.37 -6.47
CA ALA A 40 3.62 -14.29 -6.03
C ALA A 40 2.28 -14.02 -6.76
N MET A 41 1.87 -12.75 -6.85
CA MET A 41 0.64 -12.35 -7.54
C MET A 41 0.74 -12.57 -9.05
N ASN A 42 1.87 -12.22 -9.67
CA ASN A 42 2.13 -12.49 -11.08
C ASN A 42 2.07 -13.98 -11.41
N ALA A 43 2.67 -14.83 -10.57
CA ALA A 43 2.67 -16.27 -10.76
C ALA A 43 1.28 -16.88 -10.58
N LYS A 44 0.46 -16.32 -9.69
CA LYS A 44 -0.94 -16.72 -9.51
C LYS A 44 -1.78 -16.33 -10.72
N GLY A 45 -1.54 -15.13 -11.27
CA GLY A 45 -2.34 -14.54 -12.34
C GLY A 45 -3.68 -14.04 -11.84
N HIS A 46 -4.12 -12.88 -12.32
CA HIS A 46 -5.40 -12.25 -11.95
C HIS A 46 -5.62 -12.16 -10.43
N ALA A 47 -4.59 -11.76 -9.69
CA ALA A 47 -4.58 -11.73 -8.23
C ALA A 47 -4.01 -10.41 -7.70
N LEU A 48 -4.55 -9.95 -6.59
CA LEU A 48 -4.15 -8.71 -5.92
C LEU A 48 -3.63 -9.02 -4.51
N ALA A 49 -2.42 -8.55 -4.21
CA ALA A 49 -1.96 -8.52 -2.83
C ALA A 49 -2.77 -7.46 -2.07
N LEU A 50 -3.31 -7.86 -0.91
CA LEU A 50 -3.82 -6.89 0.05
C LEU A 50 -2.62 -6.10 0.58
N ALA A 51 -2.61 -4.81 0.30
CA ALA A 51 -1.74 -3.85 0.96
C ALA A 51 -2.57 -3.11 2.00
N ALA A 52 -2.31 -3.40 3.27
CA ALA A 52 -3.14 -2.93 4.37
C ALA A 52 -2.43 -1.81 5.11
N ASN A 53 -3.03 -0.62 5.12
CA ASN A 53 -2.51 0.48 5.94
C ASN A 53 -2.67 0.11 7.42
N GLY A 54 -1.56 -0.23 8.06
CA GLY A 54 -1.46 -0.64 9.45
C GLY A 54 -1.62 0.52 10.42
N ARG A 55 -2.71 1.28 10.32
CA ARG A 55 -2.95 2.52 11.09
C ARG A 55 -2.94 2.31 12.61
N ASN A 56 -3.21 1.10 13.09
CA ASN A 56 -3.15 0.71 14.50
C ASN A 56 -2.76 -0.76 14.67
N HIS A 57 -2.46 -1.16 15.91
CA HIS A 57 -2.03 -2.52 16.23
C HIS A 57 -3.04 -3.61 15.85
N PHE A 58 -4.35 -3.34 16.00
CA PHE A 58 -5.41 -4.31 15.73
C PHE A 58 -5.54 -4.62 14.24
N VAL A 59 -5.33 -3.61 13.39
CA VAL A 59 -5.32 -3.78 11.94
C VAL A 59 -4.17 -4.69 11.52
N ILE A 60 -2.94 -4.41 11.99
CA ILE A 60 -1.76 -5.24 11.71
C ILE A 60 -2.03 -6.68 12.13
N ARG A 61 -2.54 -6.89 13.35
CA ARG A 61 -2.81 -8.22 13.90
C ARG A 61 -3.86 -8.98 13.11
N GLY A 62 -4.99 -8.36 12.81
CA GLY A 62 -6.07 -9.00 12.05
C GLY A 62 -5.66 -9.36 10.63
N VAL A 63 -4.96 -8.47 9.93
CA VAL A 63 -4.51 -8.71 8.55
C VAL A 63 -3.49 -9.84 8.48
N LEU A 64 -2.52 -9.89 9.41
CA LEU A 64 -1.54 -10.97 9.46
C LEU A 64 -2.21 -12.33 9.73
N ALA A 65 -3.16 -12.39 10.67
CA ALA A 65 -3.93 -13.60 10.93
C ALA A 65 -4.74 -14.04 9.69
N ALA A 66 -5.37 -13.10 8.98
CA ALA A 66 -6.11 -13.38 7.76
C ALA A 66 -5.22 -13.92 6.64
N ALA A 67 -4.06 -13.29 6.42
CA ALA A 67 -3.08 -13.70 5.42
C ALA A 67 -2.55 -15.12 5.70
N GLN A 68 -2.24 -15.42 6.96
CA GLN A 68 -1.83 -16.77 7.36
C GLN A 68 -2.93 -17.80 7.13
N LYS A 69 -4.17 -17.48 7.51
CA LYS A 69 -5.33 -18.35 7.32
C LYS A 69 -5.62 -18.62 5.84
N ALA A 70 -5.42 -17.62 4.98
CA ALA A 70 -5.60 -17.72 3.54
C ALA A 70 -4.37 -18.25 2.79
N ASN A 71 -3.27 -18.53 3.52
CA ASN A 71 -1.98 -18.92 2.93
C ASN A 71 -1.51 -17.91 1.84
N ALA A 72 -1.68 -16.62 2.11
CA ALA A 72 -1.51 -15.53 1.15
C ALA A 72 -0.31 -14.65 1.50
N ALA A 73 0.46 -14.26 0.48
CA ALA A 73 1.47 -13.21 0.60
C ALA A 73 0.77 -11.85 0.77
N VAL A 74 1.27 -11.00 1.67
CA VAL A 74 0.58 -9.76 2.08
C VAL A 74 1.56 -8.59 2.22
N ILE A 75 1.04 -7.36 2.12
CA ILE A 75 1.78 -6.13 2.38
C ILE A 75 1.15 -5.43 3.59
N ILE A 76 1.97 -5.06 4.57
CA ILE A 76 1.58 -4.11 5.62
C ILE A 76 2.24 -2.78 5.25
N GLU A 77 1.42 -1.74 5.12
CA GLU A 77 1.88 -0.42 4.67
C GLU A 77 1.42 0.70 5.59
N ILE A 78 1.94 1.90 5.38
CA ILE A 78 1.43 3.12 6.01
C ILE A 78 1.79 4.31 5.14
N ALA A 79 0.88 5.27 4.97
CA ALA A 79 1.09 6.44 4.12
C ALA A 79 1.91 7.53 4.82
N LYS A 80 2.49 8.49 4.08
CA LYS A 80 3.25 9.61 4.67
C LYS A 80 2.37 10.49 5.56
N SER A 81 1.11 10.68 5.17
CA SER A 81 0.10 11.41 5.96
C SER A 81 -0.23 10.67 7.26
N GLU A 82 -0.26 9.33 7.23
CA GLU A 82 -0.56 8.47 8.38
C GLU A 82 0.60 8.35 9.35
N GLY A 83 1.80 8.04 8.83
CA GLY A 83 2.95 7.54 9.58
C GLY A 83 4.27 8.24 9.26
N GLY A 84 4.25 9.42 8.64
CA GLY A 84 5.43 10.27 8.43
C GLY A 84 5.75 11.15 9.65
N GLN A 85 6.52 12.22 9.45
CA GLN A 85 6.91 13.13 10.55
C GLN A 85 5.72 13.86 11.20
N LYS A 86 4.64 14.09 10.44
CA LYS A 86 3.38 14.70 10.90
C LYS A 86 2.26 13.66 10.99
N ALA A 87 2.60 12.48 11.49
CA ALA A 87 1.69 11.34 11.61
C ALA A 87 0.42 11.67 12.41
N TYR A 88 -0.71 11.11 11.99
CA TYR A 88 -1.91 10.98 12.81
C TYR A 88 -2.14 9.55 13.34
N CYS A 89 -1.24 8.61 12.99
CA CYS A 89 -1.22 7.24 13.49
C CYS A 89 -0.04 6.99 14.45
N PRO A 90 -0.21 6.09 15.44
CA PRO A 90 0.87 5.64 16.32
C PRO A 90 1.87 4.72 15.59
N VAL A 91 1.40 3.95 14.62
CA VAL A 91 2.24 3.21 13.69
C VAL A 91 2.84 4.22 12.72
N ASN A 92 4.12 4.05 12.38
CA ASN A 92 4.84 4.94 11.48
C ASN A 92 5.96 4.20 10.75
N TYR A 93 6.58 4.86 9.78
CA TYR A 93 7.64 4.26 8.95
C TYR A 93 8.79 3.66 9.77
N TRP A 94 9.09 4.21 10.94
CA TRP A 94 10.22 3.80 11.77
C TRP A 94 9.90 2.73 12.82
N ASN A 95 8.62 2.39 13.02
CA ASN A 95 8.23 1.40 14.01
C ASN A 95 7.41 0.22 13.44
N MET A 96 6.91 0.34 12.21
CA MET A 96 6.01 -0.64 11.61
C MET A 96 6.64 -2.03 11.50
N ALA A 97 7.88 -2.14 11.03
CA ALA A 97 8.57 -3.43 10.91
C ALA A 97 8.69 -4.16 12.25
N ARG A 98 8.97 -3.43 13.34
CA ARG A 98 9.05 -4.01 14.70
C ARG A 98 7.70 -4.53 15.17
N GLN A 99 6.62 -3.83 14.87
CA GLN A 99 5.27 -4.27 15.24
C GLN A 99 4.85 -5.52 14.46
N VAL A 100 5.09 -5.51 13.15
CA VAL A 100 4.80 -6.64 12.27
C VAL A 100 5.63 -7.87 12.68
N ASP A 101 6.94 -7.71 12.91
CA ASP A 101 7.81 -8.79 13.35
C ASP A 101 7.34 -9.42 14.67
N ALA A 102 7.00 -8.60 15.67
CA ALA A 102 6.51 -9.08 16.95
C ALA A 102 5.23 -9.90 16.82
N VAL A 103 4.25 -9.39 16.05
CA VAL A 103 2.98 -10.10 15.82
C VAL A 103 3.20 -11.38 15.01
N CYS A 104 4.07 -11.35 14.00
CA CYS A 104 4.41 -12.54 13.22
C CYS A 104 4.99 -13.65 14.09
N ASN A 105 5.91 -13.33 15.00
CA ASN A 105 6.50 -14.31 15.90
C ASN A 105 5.50 -14.80 16.96
N GLU A 106 4.65 -13.92 17.49
CA GLU A 106 3.62 -14.28 18.47
C GLU A 106 2.58 -15.25 17.88
N LEU A 107 2.11 -14.97 16.67
CA LEU A 107 1.04 -15.75 16.01
C LEU A 107 1.56 -16.91 15.15
N GLY A 108 2.89 -17.06 15.02
CA GLY A 108 3.49 -18.10 14.18
C GLY A 108 3.23 -17.89 12.69
N ILE A 109 3.27 -16.64 12.22
CA ILE A 109 3.05 -16.28 10.81
C ILE A 109 4.25 -16.73 9.97
N THR A 110 3.94 -17.48 8.90
CA THR A 110 4.91 -18.10 7.98
C THR A 110 4.72 -17.69 6.52
N VAL A 111 3.67 -16.91 6.22
CA VAL A 111 3.50 -16.34 4.88
C VAL A 111 4.48 -15.18 4.65
N PRO A 112 4.88 -14.90 3.39
CA PRO A 112 5.70 -13.73 3.08
C PRO A 112 4.95 -12.42 3.39
N VAL A 113 5.62 -11.51 4.10
CA VAL A 113 5.09 -10.18 4.44
C VAL A 113 6.06 -9.11 3.98
N ALA A 114 5.60 -8.14 3.19
CA ALA A 114 6.39 -6.94 2.89
C ALA A 114 5.97 -5.77 3.78
N ILE A 115 6.95 -4.95 4.17
CA ILE A 115 6.77 -3.69 4.89
C ILE A 115 6.90 -2.54 3.88
N HIS A 116 5.82 -1.85 3.58
CA HIS A 116 5.77 -0.86 2.50
C HIS A 116 5.57 0.56 3.03
N ALA A 117 6.44 1.48 2.62
CA ALA A 117 6.22 2.91 2.83
C ALA A 117 5.29 3.42 1.72
N ASP A 118 4.00 3.55 2.03
CA ASP A 118 2.95 3.94 1.09
C ASP A 118 2.97 5.46 0.88
N HIS A 119 2.53 5.91 -0.31
CA HIS A 119 2.46 7.31 -0.74
C HIS A 119 3.52 8.22 -0.09
N TYR A 120 4.81 7.99 -0.36
CA TYR A 120 5.83 8.95 0.06
C TYR A 120 5.76 10.18 -0.84
N GLY A 121 4.81 11.08 -0.52
CA GLY A 121 4.44 12.22 -1.34
C GLY A 121 5.56 13.25 -1.49
N ILE A 122 5.79 13.67 -2.74
CA ILE A 122 6.74 14.69 -3.17
C ILE A 122 5.97 15.81 -3.87
N LYS A 123 5.87 16.99 -3.25
CA LYS A 123 5.16 18.16 -3.79
C LYS A 123 6.10 19.27 -4.26
N GLY A 124 7.42 19.06 -4.12
CA GLY A 124 8.45 19.96 -4.64
C GLY A 124 9.83 19.70 -4.06
N ALA A 125 10.77 20.61 -4.34
CA ALA A 125 12.20 20.45 -4.01
C ALA A 125 12.47 20.28 -2.50
N ALA A 126 11.66 20.88 -1.63
CA ALA A 126 11.79 20.71 -0.18
C ALA A 126 11.49 19.27 0.26
N ASP A 127 10.47 18.64 -0.34
CA ASP A 127 10.15 17.24 -0.07
C ASP A 127 11.22 16.30 -0.60
N ILE A 128 11.82 16.59 -1.77
CA ILE A 128 12.96 15.82 -2.29
C ILE A 128 14.13 15.89 -1.30
N ALA A 129 14.47 17.07 -0.79
CA ALA A 129 15.54 17.24 0.20
C ALA A 129 15.27 16.45 1.49
N ALA A 130 14.02 16.44 1.97
CA ALA A 130 13.61 15.64 3.12
C ALA A 130 13.68 14.13 2.81
N ALA A 131 13.20 13.70 1.65
CA ALA A 131 13.19 12.31 1.20
C ALA A 131 14.59 11.69 1.19
N LYS A 132 15.61 12.45 0.75
CA LYS A 132 17.01 12.01 0.75
C LYS A 132 17.54 11.66 2.14
N VAL A 133 16.97 12.25 3.19
CA VAL A 133 17.31 11.95 4.59
C VAL A 133 16.40 10.84 5.13
N GLU A 134 15.10 10.93 4.87
CA GLU A 134 14.13 10.03 5.46
C GLU A 134 14.18 8.62 4.85
N ILE A 135 14.27 8.49 3.52
CA ILE A 135 14.21 7.19 2.84
C ILE A 135 15.25 6.21 3.39
N PRO A 136 16.56 6.55 3.48
CA PRO A 136 17.54 5.66 4.09
C PRO A 136 17.17 5.29 5.54
N SER A 137 16.71 6.24 6.34
CA SER A 137 16.34 5.99 7.75
C SER A 137 15.14 5.04 7.91
N MET A 138 14.20 5.07 6.95
CA MET A 138 13.06 4.15 6.91
C MET A 138 13.51 2.73 6.57
N PHE A 139 14.40 2.59 5.58
CA PHE A 139 15.03 1.29 5.27
C PHE A 139 15.86 0.79 6.45
N ASP A 140 16.59 1.65 7.16
CA ASP A 140 17.30 1.30 8.38
C ASP A 140 16.39 0.79 9.50
N ALA A 141 15.13 1.26 9.52
CA ALA A 141 14.09 0.86 10.46
C ALA A 141 13.26 -0.36 10.00
N GLY A 142 13.57 -0.93 8.83
CA GLY A 142 13.00 -2.21 8.37
C GLY A 142 11.93 -2.10 7.29
N ILE A 143 11.74 -0.94 6.66
CA ILE A 143 10.98 -0.86 5.39
C ILE A 143 11.64 -1.77 4.34
N THR A 144 10.84 -2.47 3.54
CA THR A 144 11.30 -3.40 2.49
C THR A 144 10.75 -3.05 1.09
N SER A 145 9.90 -2.02 1.01
CA SER A 145 9.31 -1.52 -0.22
C SER A 145 8.83 -0.08 -0.04
N ILE A 146 8.78 0.72 -1.09
CA ILE A 146 8.35 2.12 -1.02
C ILE A 146 7.61 2.55 -2.29
N ALA A 147 6.59 3.39 -2.13
CA ALA A 147 5.97 4.16 -3.20
C ALA A 147 6.49 5.60 -3.20
N ILE A 148 7.13 6.02 -4.29
CA ILE A 148 7.49 7.42 -4.53
C ILE A 148 6.37 8.06 -5.32
N ASP A 149 5.59 8.87 -4.62
CA ASP A 149 4.46 9.58 -5.20
C ASP A 149 4.87 11.03 -5.48
N ALA A 150 5.32 11.28 -6.71
CA ALA A 150 5.56 12.62 -7.23
C ALA A 150 4.49 13.02 -8.25
N SER A 151 3.33 12.38 -8.21
CA SER A 151 2.28 12.51 -9.23
C SER A 151 1.53 13.84 -9.18
N HIS A 152 1.68 14.60 -8.09
CA HIS A 152 1.22 15.99 -7.95
C HIS A 152 2.09 17.01 -8.72
N LEU A 153 3.26 16.59 -9.19
CA LEU A 153 4.16 17.41 -9.99
C LEU A 153 3.87 17.25 -11.49
N PRO A 154 4.26 18.24 -12.33
CA PRO A 154 4.26 18.05 -13.77
C PRO A 154 5.05 16.81 -14.17
N ASP A 155 4.67 16.13 -15.26
CA ASP A 155 5.23 14.80 -15.60
C ASP A 155 6.77 14.79 -15.69
N GLU A 156 7.38 15.86 -16.19
CA GLU A 156 8.83 16.03 -16.20
C GLU A 156 9.43 16.05 -14.79
N GLU A 157 8.84 16.83 -13.89
CA GLU A 157 9.28 16.96 -12.50
C GLU A 157 9.01 15.66 -11.71
N ASN A 158 7.92 14.94 -12.01
CA ASN A 158 7.62 13.63 -11.47
C ASN A 158 8.73 12.62 -11.82
N LEU A 159 9.09 12.55 -13.11
CA LEU A 159 10.19 11.69 -13.57
C LEU A 159 11.52 12.09 -12.90
N LEU A 160 11.86 13.38 -12.89
CA LEU A 160 13.10 13.88 -12.27
C LEU A 160 13.17 13.56 -10.77
N ALA A 161 12.06 13.69 -10.05
CA ALA A 161 11.99 13.35 -8.62
C ALA A 161 12.27 11.86 -8.39
N ASN A 162 11.65 10.97 -9.18
CA ASN A 162 11.91 9.53 -9.08
C ASN A 162 13.38 9.20 -9.39
N LEU A 163 13.96 9.80 -10.44
CA LEU A 163 15.37 9.59 -10.80
C LEU A 163 16.33 10.09 -9.72
N GLU A 164 16.03 11.24 -9.10
CA GLU A 164 16.84 11.82 -8.05
C GLU A 164 16.81 11.00 -6.75
N LEU A 165 15.67 10.37 -6.44
CA LEU A 165 15.47 9.57 -5.24
C LEU A 165 15.87 8.09 -5.42
N ALA A 166 15.97 7.58 -6.65
CA ALA A 166 16.32 6.18 -6.93
C ALA A 166 17.62 5.73 -6.24
N GLY A 167 18.64 6.61 -6.15
CA GLY A 167 19.91 6.32 -5.50
C GLY A 167 19.84 6.13 -3.98
N TYR A 168 18.73 6.51 -3.35
CA TYR A 168 18.49 6.37 -1.91
C TYR A 168 17.67 5.12 -1.57
N ILE A 169 17.16 4.42 -2.59
CA ILE A 169 16.30 3.25 -2.47
C ILE A 169 17.14 2.00 -2.77
N PRO A 170 17.26 1.02 -1.86
CA PRO A 170 18.01 -0.19 -2.13
C PRO A 170 17.45 -0.96 -3.33
N ALA A 171 18.30 -1.36 -4.26
CA ALA A 171 17.88 -2.02 -5.51
C ALA A 171 17.11 -3.34 -5.31
N TRP A 172 17.30 -4.01 -4.17
CA TRP A 172 16.58 -5.22 -3.81
C TRP A 172 15.12 -4.96 -3.37
N SER A 173 14.81 -3.74 -2.93
CA SER A 173 13.49 -3.38 -2.38
C SER A 173 12.42 -3.26 -3.47
N GLY A 174 11.16 -3.43 -3.10
CA GLY A 174 10.05 -3.18 -4.03
C GLY A 174 9.85 -1.70 -4.26
N LEU A 175 9.72 -1.26 -5.51
CA LEU A 175 9.53 0.15 -5.86
C LEU A 175 8.17 0.34 -6.56
N GLU A 176 7.39 1.29 -6.07
CA GLU A 176 6.16 1.78 -6.68
C GLU A 176 6.32 3.25 -7.07
N THR A 177 5.73 3.64 -8.19
CA THR A 177 5.68 5.02 -8.69
C THR A 177 4.24 5.40 -9.04
N GLU A 178 3.95 6.66 -9.30
CA GLU A 178 2.57 7.13 -9.49
C GLU A 178 2.47 8.24 -10.54
N VAL A 179 1.32 8.32 -11.20
CA VAL A 179 1.01 9.38 -12.17
C VAL A 179 -0.48 9.74 -12.13
N GLY A 180 -0.79 11.04 -12.25
CA GLY A 180 -2.14 11.54 -12.49
C GLY A 180 -2.65 12.58 -11.47
N GLU A 181 -2.18 12.57 -10.22
CA GLU A 181 -2.78 13.39 -9.15
C GLU A 181 -2.65 14.91 -9.34
N ILE A 182 -1.73 15.38 -10.19
CA ILE A 182 -1.62 16.81 -10.55
C ILE A 182 -2.95 17.39 -11.05
N LYS A 183 -3.80 16.56 -11.65
CA LYS A 183 -5.09 17.00 -12.20
C LYS A 183 -6.22 17.04 -11.17
N GLY A 184 -5.96 16.63 -9.92
CA GLY A 184 -6.95 16.56 -8.85
C GLY A 184 -8.11 15.63 -9.18
N THR A 185 -9.28 15.90 -8.60
CA THR A 185 -10.47 15.03 -8.68
C THR A 185 -11.12 14.96 -10.06
N GLU A 186 -10.69 15.78 -11.02
CA GLU A 186 -11.34 15.89 -12.34
C GLU A 186 -10.52 15.31 -13.49
N GLY A 187 -9.25 14.95 -13.29
CA GLY A 187 -8.40 14.46 -14.37
C GLY A 187 -7.87 13.06 -14.16
N LEU A 188 -8.17 12.19 -15.13
CA LEU A 188 -7.67 10.83 -15.18
C LEU A 188 -6.25 10.77 -15.77
N SER A 189 -5.48 9.78 -15.34
CA SER A 189 -4.19 9.43 -15.96
C SER A 189 -4.39 9.00 -17.40
N THR A 190 -3.36 9.19 -18.22
CA THR A 190 -3.38 8.78 -19.63
C THR A 190 -2.26 7.77 -19.94
N VAL A 191 -2.43 7.05 -21.05
CA VAL A 191 -1.38 6.16 -21.59
C VAL A 191 -0.07 6.92 -21.85
N ALA A 192 -0.16 8.15 -22.34
CA ALA A 192 1.02 8.96 -22.66
C ALA A 192 1.82 9.34 -21.41
N GLU A 193 1.15 9.73 -20.33
CA GLU A 193 1.78 10.10 -19.06
C GLU A 193 2.45 8.89 -18.38
N ALA A 194 1.75 7.76 -18.32
CA ALA A 194 2.31 6.51 -17.78
C ALA A 194 3.51 6.02 -18.59
N LEU A 195 3.43 6.06 -19.94
CA LEU A 195 4.56 5.71 -20.80
C LEU A 195 5.73 6.66 -20.62
N PHE A 196 5.49 7.97 -20.49
CA PHE A 196 6.54 8.95 -20.28
C PHE A 196 7.36 8.63 -19.03
N LEU A 197 6.69 8.42 -17.90
CA LEU A 197 7.32 8.09 -16.63
C LEU A 197 8.10 6.76 -16.73
N ILE A 198 7.44 5.68 -17.16
CA ILE A 198 8.06 4.34 -17.18
C ILE A 198 9.23 4.27 -18.15
N ARG A 199 9.18 4.94 -19.30
CA ARG A 199 10.28 4.97 -20.25
C ARG A 199 11.49 5.74 -19.71
N GLY A 200 11.27 6.90 -19.10
CA GLY A 200 12.37 7.67 -18.51
C GLY A 200 13.08 6.93 -17.38
N LEU A 201 12.31 6.24 -16.54
CA LEU A 201 12.87 5.36 -15.51
C LEU A 201 13.65 4.20 -16.14
N ASN A 202 13.08 3.52 -17.14
CA ASN A 202 13.73 2.42 -17.84
C ASN A 202 15.06 2.84 -18.50
N ALA A 203 15.09 4.00 -19.15
CA ALA A 203 16.28 4.56 -19.78
C ALA A 203 17.42 4.82 -18.78
N SER A 204 17.08 4.97 -17.50
CA SER A 204 18.01 5.24 -16.39
C SER A 204 18.27 4.03 -15.50
N ASP A 205 17.93 2.82 -15.95
CA ASP A 205 18.03 1.57 -15.19
C ASP A 205 17.25 1.56 -13.86
N VAL A 206 16.16 2.34 -13.80
CA VAL A 206 15.19 2.30 -12.69
C VAL A 206 13.99 1.47 -13.13
N PHE A 207 13.71 0.40 -12.39
CA PHE A 207 12.71 -0.61 -12.75
C PHE A 207 11.65 -0.72 -11.64
N PRO A 208 10.62 0.15 -11.64
CA PRO A 208 9.53 0.01 -10.67
C PRO A 208 8.79 -1.32 -10.86
N ASP A 209 8.34 -1.91 -9.76
CA ASP A 209 7.50 -3.10 -9.75
C ASP A 209 6.04 -2.74 -10.00
N TRP A 210 5.60 -1.60 -9.46
CA TRP A 210 4.24 -1.10 -9.54
C TRP A 210 4.15 0.34 -10.05
N ILE A 211 3.03 0.64 -10.71
CA ILE A 211 2.58 2.00 -10.99
C ILE A 211 1.15 2.18 -10.47
N ALA A 212 0.91 3.26 -9.74
CA ALA A 212 -0.41 3.73 -9.39
C ALA A 212 -0.90 4.82 -10.35
N LEU A 213 -2.22 4.89 -10.52
CA LEU A 213 -2.89 5.74 -11.51
C LEU A 213 -4.07 6.45 -10.85
N ASN A 214 -4.27 7.72 -11.18
CA ASN A 214 -5.57 8.36 -11.00
C ASN A 214 -6.56 7.81 -12.05
N ASN A 215 -7.32 6.80 -11.67
CA ASN A 215 -8.32 6.15 -12.51
C ASN A 215 -9.76 6.46 -12.09
N GLY A 216 -9.96 7.53 -11.31
CA GLY A 216 -11.28 8.00 -10.86
C GLY A 216 -11.62 7.64 -9.41
N THR A 217 -10.78 6.88 -8.72
CA THR A 217 -10.96 6.60 -7.29
C THR A 217 -10.58 7.79 -6.42
N THR A 218 -11.37 8.04 -5.38
CA THR A 218 -11.01 8.99 -4.31
C THR A 218 -10.48 8.26 -3.08
N HIS A 219 -9.49 8.81 -2.40
CA HIS A 219 -9.09 8.33 -1.07
C HIS A 219 -10.17 8.66 -0.04
N GLY A 220 -10.60 7.66 0.75
CA GLY A 220 -11.53 7.88 1.87
C GLY A 220 -12.91 7.26 1.70
N ILE A 221 -13.95 7.98 2.12
CA ILE A 221 -15.35 7.53 2.00
C ILE A 221 -15.90 8.11 0.70
N GLU A 222 -16.23 7.23 -0.26
CA GLU A 222 -16.69 7.65 -1.59
C GLU A 222 -18.08 8.31 -1.52
N ALA A 223 -18.21 9.48 -2.17
CA ALA A 223 -19.45 10.27 -2.19
C ALA A 223 -20.18 10.24 -3.55
N SER A 224 -19.63 9.58 -4.58
CA SER A 224 -20.14 9.60 -5.95
C SER A 224 -19.98 8.25 -6.67
N ASP A 225 -20.87 7.96 -7.62
CA ASP A 225 -20.85 6.74 -8.45
C ASP A 225 -19.77 6.73 -9.56
N ALA A 226 -18.83 7.68 -9.57
CA ALA A 226 -17.83 7.81 -10.63
C ALA A 226 -16.92 6.56 -10.72
N GLY A 227 -16.47 6.03 -9.57
CA GLY A 227 -15.83 4.72 -9.42
C GLY A 227 -14.55 4.48 -10.23
N ILE A 228 -14.00 3.27 -10.10
CA ILE A 228 -12.80 2.82 -10.82
C ILE A 228 -13.04 2.70 -12.33
N ASN A 229 -12.23 3.40 -13.14
CA ASN A 229 -12.17 3.22 -14.59
C ASN A 229 -11.28 2.01 -14.98
N VAL A 230 -11.90 0.83 -15.00
CA VAL A 230 -11.23 -0.45 -15.32
C VAL A 230 -10.65 -0.45 -16.74
N GLN A 231 -11.38 0.09 -17.72
CA GLN A 231 -10.94 0.08 -19.12
C GLN A 231 -9.68 0.92 -19.30
N LEU A 232 -9.67 2.15 -18.78
CA LEU A 232 -8.49 3.01 -18.80
C LEU A 232 -7.30 2.32 -18.13
N THR A 233 -7.53 1.70 -16.98
CA THR A 233 -6.50 0.97 -16.24
C THR A 233 -5.93 -0.18 -17.08
N ALA A 234 -6.77 -0.93 -17.78
CA ALA A 234 -6.34 -2.00 -18.68
C ALA A 234 -5.52 -1.48 -19.87
N GLU A 235 -5.95 -0.37 -20.49
CA GLU A 235 -5.27 0.27 -21.62
C GLU A 235 -3.87 0.74 -21.23
N ILE A 236 -3.73 1.41 -20.08
CA ILE A 236 -2.43 1.84 -19.56
C ILE A 236 -1.54 0.64 -19.24
N HIS A 237 -2.07 -0.38 -18.56
CA HIS A 237 -1.31 -1.58 -18.20
C HIS A 237 -0.81 -2.36 -19.41
N GLU A 238 -1.59 -2.46 -20.49
CA GLU A 238 -1.12 -3.12 -21.72
C GLU A 238 -0.02 -2.30 -22.40
N ALA A 239 -0.10 -0.96 -22.38
CA ALA A 239 0.93 -0.10 -22.95
C ALA A 239 2.30 -0.22 -22.24
N ILE A 240 2.31 -0.36 -20.91
CA ILE A 240 3.55 -0.46 -20.11
C ILE A 240 4.03 -1.89 -19.89
N LYS A 241 3.28 -2.90 -20.34
CA LYS A 241 3.62 -4.32 -20.22
C LYS A 241 5.04 -4.68 -20.70
N PRO A 242 5.60 -4.10 -21.79
CA PRO A 242 6.97 -4.41 -22.22
C PRO A 242 8.04 -4.12 -21.16
N TYR A 243 7.76 -3.23 -20.20
CA TYR A 243 8.67 -2.87 -19.11
C TYR A 243 8.53 -3.79 -17.88
N GLY A 244 7.54 -4.68 -17.87
CA GLY A 244 7.27 -5.61 -16.77
C GLY A 244 6.64 -4.97 -15.53
N VAL A 245 6.18 -3.72 -15.61
CA VAL A 245 5.53 -2.99 -14.53
C VAL A 245 4.08 -3.46 -14.38
N ASN A 246 3.62 -3.62 -13.14
CA ASN A 246 2.24 -3.98 -12.83
C ASN A 246 1.48 -2.80 -12.22
N GLY A 247 0.16 -2.89 -12.14
CA GLY A 247 -0.64 -1.87 -11.45
C GLY A 247 -0.62 -2.00 -9.93
N ALA A 248 -0.73 -0.87 -9.25
CA ALA A 248 -1.20 -0.74 -7.87
C ALA A 248 -2.53 0.03 -7.88
N GLN A 249 -3.58 -0.56 -7.28
CA GLN A 249 -4.87 0.10 -7.13
C GLN A 249 -4.92 0.80 -5.77
N HIS A 250 -4.92 2.12 -5.79
CA HIS A 250 -5.19 2.95 -4.62
C HIS A 250 -6.71 3.14 -4.43
N GLY A 251 -7.12 3.78 -3.33
CA GLY A 251 -8.54 4.10 -3.13
C GLY A 251 -9.50 2.90 -3.10
N THR A 252 -9.07 1.72 -2.65
CA THR A 252 -9.92 0.50 -2.68
C THR A 252 -11.09 0.57 -1.70
N SER A 253 -10.91 1.22 -0.54
CA SER A 253 -12.02 1.49 0.37
C SER A 253 -12.97 2.50 -0.27
N GLY A 254 -14.24 2.15 -0.36
CA GLY A 254 -15.27 2.91 -1.08
C GLY A 254 -15.78 2.22 -2.33
N ASN A 255 -15.01 1.28 -2.89
CA ASN A 255 -15.30 0.65 -4.17
C ASN A 255 -15.99 -0.71 -4.06
N SER A 256 -16.84 -1.02 -5.05
CA SER A 256 -17.56 -2.29 -5.10
C SER A 256 -16.62 -3.48 -5.30
N TYR A 257 -16.91 -4.61 -4.65
CA TYR A 257 -16.18 -5.85 -4.87
C TYR A 257 -16.20 -6.30 -6.34
N ASP A 258 -17.26 -6.02 -7.08
CA ASP A 258 -17.32 -6.37 -8.51
C ASP A 258 -16.32 -5.56 -9.33
N ARG A 259 -16.16 -4.26 -9.05
CA ARG A 259 -15.12 -3.44 -9.69
C ARG A 259 -13.72 -3.90 -9.33
N LEU A 260 -13.48 -4.28 -8.07
CA LEU A 260 -12.18 -4.80 -7.64
C LEU A 260 -11.86 -6.16 -8.28
N ARG A 261 -12.86 -7.04 -8.45
CA ARG A 261 -12.71 -8.26 -9.25
C ARG A 261 -12.42 -7.96 -10.71
N GLN A 262 -13.05 -6.93 -11.29
CA GLN A 262 -12.73 -6.48 -12.64
C GLN A 262 -11.30 -5.97 -12.75
N ILE A 263 -10.80 -5.21 -11.77
CA ILE A 263 -9.39 -4.82 -11.70
C ILE A 263 -8.47 -6.05 -11.68
N ALA A 264 -8.74 -7.02 -10.82
CA ALA A 264 -7.96 -8.26 -10.76
C ALA A 264 -8.00 -9.05 -12.07
N THR A 265 -9.16 -9.14 -12.73
CA THR A 265 -9.35 -10.03 -13.88
C THR A 265 -9.07 -9.41 -15.24
N GLN A 266 -9.25 -8.10 -15.40
CA GLN A 266 -9.19 -7.40 -16.69
C GLN A 266 -7.95 -6.52 -16.85
N THR A 267 -7.13 -6.39 -15.81
CA THR A 267 -5.93 -5.54 -15.83
C THR A 267 -4.69 -6.32 -15.38
N ARG A 268 -3.52 -5.67 -15.36
CA ARG A 268 -2.27 -6.21 -14.79
C ARG A 268 -1.98 -5.72 -13.38
N THR A 269 -2.99 -5.28 -12.63
CA THR A 269 -2.83 -4.89 -11.22
C THR A 269 -2.47 -6.11 -10.38
N THR A 270 -1.55 -5.92 -9.43
CA THR A 270 -1.13 -6.96 -8.47
C THR A 270 -1.09 -6.49 -7.02
N LYS A 271 -1.35 -5.21 -6.75
CA LYS A 271 -1.40 -4.61 -5.41
C LYS A 271 -2.68 -3.80 -5.28
N ALA A 272 -3.35 -3.87 -4.12
CA ALA A 272 -4.52 -3.04 -3.82
C ALA A 272 -4.46 -2.53 -2.37
N ASN A 273 -4.50 -1.20 -2.19
CA ASN A 273 -4.36 -0.55 -0.90
C ASN A 273 -5.71 -0.47 -0.19
N VAL A 274 -5.78 -0.87 1.09
CA VAL A 274 -6.99 -0.82 1.92
C VAL A 274 -6.64 -0.21 3.27
N ALA A 275 -7.29 0.91 3.62
CA ALA A 275 -6.99 1.67 4.82
C ALA A 275 -8.22 1.91 5.70
N THR A 276 -9.10 2.81 5.27
CA THR A 276 -10.23 3.32 6.06
C THR A 276 -11.15 2.21 6.55
N ALA A 277 -11.49 1.24 5.69
CA ALA A 277 -12.35 0.12 6.07
C ALA A 277 -11.77 -0.66 7.27
N LEU A 278 -10.47 -1.00 7.24
CA LEU A 278 -9.82 -1.79 8.29
C LEU A 278 -9.83 -1.06 9.63
N GLN A 279 -9.57 0.26 9.62
CA GLN A 279 -9.64 1.09 10.81
C GLN A 279 -11.06 1.10 11.40
N MET A 280 -12.07 1.40 10.60
CA MET A 280 -13.46 1.51 11.06
C MET A 280 -13.98 0.16 11.58
N ILE A 281 -13.60 -0.94 10.93
CA ILE A 281 -13.93 -2.30 11.37
C ILE A 281 -13.27 -2.63 12.71
N SER A 282 -11.99 -2.27 12.89
CA SER A 282 -11.29 -2.47 14.16
C SER A 282 -11.98 -1.75 15.33
N TRP A 283 -12.65 -0.63 15.05
CA TRP A 283 -13.40 0.15 16.02
C TRP A 283 -14.82 -0.39 16.29
N GLY A 284 -15.25 -1.38 15.51
CA GLY A 284 -16.57 -2.00 15.65
C GLY A 284 -17.67 -1.32 14.85
N LEU A 285 -17.32 -0.43 13.92
CA LEU A 285 -18.29 0.27 13.09
C LEU A 285 -18.86 -0.67 12.02
N GLU A 286 -20.08 -0.38 11.59
CA GLU A 286 -20.70 -1.04 10.47
C GLU A 286 -20.07 -0.52 9.18
N VAL A 287 -19.57 -1.42 8.35
CA VAL A 287 -18.95 -1.13 7.07
C VAL A 287 -19.67 -1.96 6.02
N ASN A 288 -20.09 -1.32 4.93
CA ASN A 288 -20.78 -1.99 3.84
C ASN A 288 -19.81 -2.79 2.95
N ASP A 289 -20.36 -3.52 1.97
CA ASP A 289 -19.56 -4.30 1.01
C ASP A 289 -18.67 -3.43 0.10
N TYR A 290 -18.78 -2.10 0.17
CA TYR A 290 -17.89 -1.16 -0.52
C TYR A 290 -16.72 -0.72 0.36
N GLY A 291 -16.66 -1.12 1.64
CA GLY A 291 -15.62 -0.65 2.57
C GLY A 291 -15.90 0.74 3.15
N ASN A 292 -17.09 1.30 2.91
CA ASN A 292 -17.54 2.56 3.52
C ASN A 292 -18.23 2.30 4.85
N ALA A 293 -17.87 3.09 5.87
CA ALA A 293 -18.58 3.04 7.15
C ALA A 293 -19.98 3.64 7.02
N ASN A 294 -20.99 2.91 7.47
CA ASN A 294 -22.38 3.32 7.39
C ASN A 294 -22.66 4.45 8.38
N LEU A 295 -23.55 5.36 7.96
CA LEU A 295 -24.00 6.49 8.76
C LEU A 295 -25.50 6.36 9.07
N ASP A 296 -25.90 6.82 10.26
CA ASP A 296 -27.30 6.95 10.63
C ASP A 296 -27.97 8.15 9.94
N ALA A 297 -29.27 8.35 10.20
CA ALA A 297 -30.04 9.47 9.65
C ALA A 297 -29.50 10.86 10.05
N ASN A 298 -28.66 10.95 11.08
CA ASN A 298 -28.03 12.17 11.55
C ASN A 298 -26.59 12.32 11.02
N GLY A 299 -26.14 11.41 10.15
CA GLY A 299 -24.79 11.41 9.60
C GLY A 299 -23.70 10.96 10.58
N LYS A 300 -24.05 10.22 11.64
CA LYS A 300 -23.11 9.65 12.61
C LYS A 300 -22.78 8.20 12.27
N PHE A 301 -21.56 7.75 12.55
CA PHE A 301 -21.16 6.36 12.33
C PHE A 301 -22.03 5.38 13.13
N ILE A 302 -22.45 4.31 12.47
CA ILE A 302 -23.19 3.22 13.10
C ILE A 302 -22.21 2.28 13.78
N LYS A 303 -22.30 2.19 15.10
CA LYS A 303 -21.53 1.24 15.92
C LYS A 303 -22.32 -0.07 16.05
N VAL A 304 -21.67 -1.19 15.74
CA VAL A 304 -22.27 -2.51 15.96
C VAL A 304 -22.13 -2.86 17.44
N GLN A 305 -23.26 -3.09 18.11
CA GLN A 305 -23.30 -3.35 19.54
C GLN A 305 -22.47 -4.59 19.89
N GLY A 306 -21.59 -4.47 20.88
CA GLY A 306 -20.80 -5.60 21.38
C GLY A 306 -19.63 -5.99 20.50
N GLU A 307 -19.37 -5.25 19.42
CA GLU A 307 -18.25 -5.49 18.50
C GLU A 307 -17.16 -4.42 18.58
N GLY A 308 -15.94 -4.72 18.14
CA GLY A 308 -14.81 -3.78 18.22
C GLY A 308 -14.51 -3.36 19.66
N MET A 309 -14.23 -2.08 19.90
CA MET A 309 -13.98 -1.56 21.26
C MET A 309 -15.26 -1.53 22.12
N SER A 310 -15.11 -1.26 23.42
CA SER A 310 -16.28 -1.12 24.31
C SER A 310 -17.13 0.10 23.93
N GLU A 311 -18.43 0.05 24.27
CA GLU A 311 -19.35 1.16 23.98
C GLU A 311 -18.98 2.43 24.74
N GLU A 312 -18.43 2.28 25.96
CA GLU A 312 -17.96 3.39 26.78
C GLU A 312 -16.78 4.10 26.11
N LEU A 313 -15.82 3.34 25.57
CA LEU A 313 -14.67 3.91 24.87
C LEU A 313 -15.08 4.55 23.53
N TRP A 314 -16.03 3.94 22.82
CA TRP A 314 -16.59 4.55 21.61
C TRP A 314 -17.30 5.88 21.92
N ALA A 315 -18.12 5.94 22.97
CA ALA A 315 -18.77 7.18 23.40
C ALA A 315 -17.73 8.25 23.78
N GLU A 316 -16.63 7.87 24.42
CA GLU A 316 -15.52 8.78 24.72
C GLU A 316 -14.84 9.30 23.44
N MET A 317 -14.61 8.45 22.44
CA MET A 317 -14.05 8.85 21.14
C MET A 317 -14.94 9.84 20.41
N VAL A 318 -16.25 9.59 20.38
CA VAL A 318 -17.24 10.50 19.78
C VAL A 318 -17.25 11.85 20.51
N ALA A 319 -17.30 11.83 21.85
CA ALA A 319 -17.27 13.06 22.64
C ALA A 319 -15.98 13.88 22.43
N PHE A 320 -14.84 13.20 22.30
CA PHE A 320 -13.57 13.87 21.97
C PHE A 320 -13.60 14.49 20.58
N ALA A 321 -14.08 13.76 19.57
CA ALA A 321 -14.24 14.28 18.21
C ALA A 321 -15.18 15.50 18.18
N ASP A 322 -16.34 15.42 18.85
CA ASP A 322 -17.31 16.51 18.97
C ASP A 322 -16.66 17.74 19.64
N SER A 323 -15.84 17.55 20.67
CA SER A 323 -15.11 18.65 21.33
C SER A 323 -14.10 19.38 20.43
N LYS A 324 -13.64 18.71 19.36
CA LYS A 324 -12.76 19.27 18.32
C LYS A 324 -13.52 19.79 17.10
N GLY A 325 -14.84 19.58 17.04
CA GLY A 325 -15.65 19.86 15.86
C GLY A 325 -15.35 18.93 14.67
N TRP A 326 -14.70 17.79 14.93
CA TRP A 326 -14.31 16.81 13.92
C TRP A 326 -15.50 16.05 13.36
N LYS A 327 -15.53 15.85 12.05
CA LYS A 327 -16.61 15.16 11.34
C LYS A 327 -16.06 14.09 10.41
N LYS A 328 -16.79 12.98 10.25
CA LYS A 328 -16.58 11.95 9.21
C LYS A 328 -15.09 11.60 8.97
N GLY A 329 -14.46 12.20 7.95
CA GLY A 329 -13.06 11.98 7.59
C GLY A 329 -12.05 12.35 8.68
N ASP A 330 -12.36 13.34 9.52
CA ASP A 330 -11.49 13.77 10.63
C ASP A 330 -11.31 12.70 11.70
N TYR A 331 -12.18 11.68 11.74
CA TYR A 331 -12.05 10.58 12.69
C TYR A 331 -10.72 9.84 12.52
N LYS A 332 -10.04 9.95 11.36
CA LYS A 332 -8.64 9.48 11.18
C LYS A 332 -7.69 10.02 12.26
N ASN A 333 -7.93 11.24 12.75
CA ASN A 333 -7.13 11.89 13.80
C ASN A 333 -7.36 11.32 15.21
N LEU A 334 -8.30 10.39 15.40
CA LEU A 334 -8.52 9.71 16.68
C LEU A 334 -7.51 8.59 16.96
N ASN A 335 -6.79 8.10 15.94
CA ASN A 335 -5.82 7.01 16.13
C ASN A 335 -4.76 7.35 17.20
N LEU A 336 -4.08 8.49 17.09
CA LEU A 336 -3.08 8.91 18.07
C LEU A 336 -3.60 9.05 19.51
N PRO A 337 -4.64 9.86 19.81
CA PRO A 337 -5.08 10.08 21.19
C PRO A 337 -5.71 8.84 21.84
N PHE A 338 -6.18 7.86 21.05
CA PHE A 338 -6.90 6.70 21.59
C PHE A 338 -6.14 5.37 21.52
N GLU A 339 -5.00 5.26 20.81
CA GLU A 339 -4.28 3.98 20.68
C GLU A 339 -4.02 3.31 22.03
N ASN A 340 -3.47 4.04 23.00
CA ASN A 340 -3.16 3.48 24.32
C ASN A 340 -4.44 3.05 25.07
N LYS A 341 -5.56 3.73 24.87
CA LYS A 341 -6.84 3.36 25.49
C LYS A 341 -7.44 2.11 24.85
N LEU A 342 -7.30 1.97 23.53
CA LEU A 342 -7.68 0.76 22.80
C LEU A 342 -6.81 -0.43 23.25
N LEU A 343 -5.49 -0.24 23.36
CA LEU A 343 -4.54 -1.25 23.85
C LEU A 343 -4.73 -1.61 25.33
N ALA A 344 -5.31 -0.71 26.14
CA ALA A 344 -5.61 -0.97 27.54
C ALA A 344 -6.92 -1.75 27.75
N GLN A 345 -7.72 -1.98 26.70
CA GLN A 345 -8.94 -2.77 26.80
C GLN A 345 -8.65 -4.21 27.26
N PRO A 346 -9.63 -4.88 27.91
CA PRO A 346 -9.53 -6.31 28.24
C PRO A 346 -9.15 -7.15 27.03
N LYS A 347 -8.45 -8.28 27.27
CA LYS A 347 -7.93 -9.13 26.19
C LYS A 347 -9.02 -9.55 25.21
N GLU A 348 -10.20 -9.89 25.71
CA GLU A 348 -11.34 -10.35 24.92
C GLU A 348 -11.84 -9.27 23.95
N VAL A 349 -11.80 -7.99 24.38
CA VAL A 349 -12.15 -6.85 23.53
C VAL A 349 -11.08 -6.64 22.46
N ARG A 350 -9.80 -6.67 22.84
CA ARG A 350 -8.68 -6.52 21.89
C ARG A 350 -8.65 -7.63 20.84
N ASP A 351 -8.89 -8.87 21.25
CA ASP A 351 -8.97 -10.02 20.35
C ASP A 351 -10.15 -9.87 19.40
N ARG A 352 -11.32 -9.43 19.89
CA ARG A 352 -12.51 -9.15 19.06
C ARG A 352 -12.26 -8.06 18.01
N MET A 353 -11.58 -6.97 18.39
CA MET A 353 -11.19 -5.90 17.46
C MET A 353 -10.32 -6.45 16.31
N ALA A 354 -9.29 -7.22 16.64
CA ALA A 354 -8.42 -7.86 15.63
C ALA A 354 -9.18 -8.91 14.80
N LYS A 355 -10.09 -9.66 15.41
CA LYS A 355 -10.87 -10.72 14.74
C LYS A 355 -11.81 -10.18 13.67
N ARG A 356 -12.47 -9.04 13.90
CA ARG A 356 -13.30 -8.40 12.86
C ARG A 356 -12.46 -7.96 11.66
N VAL A 357 -11.24 -7.45 11.90
CA VAL A 357 -10.30 -7.14 10.82
C VAL A 357 -9.87 -8.41 10.09
N GLU A 358 -9.55 -9.49 10.83
CA GLU A 358 -9.20 -10.79 10.25
C GLU A 358 -10.30 -11.29 9.30
N ASP A 359 -11.55 -11.29 9.75
CA ASP A 359 -12.66 -11.81 8.94
C ASP A 359 -12.87 -11.01 7.67
N PHE A 360 -12.80 -9.68 7.76
CA PHE A 360 -12.93 -8.80 6.60
C PHE A 360 -11.76 -8.96 5.62
N ALA A 361 -10.52 -8.94 6.12
CA ALA A 361 -9.33 -9.12 5.29
C ALA A 361 -9.30 -10.50 4.64
N TYR A 362 -9.73 -11.55 5.35
CA TYR A 362 -9.81 -12.91 4.81
C TYR A 362 -10.83 -12.98 3.66
N LYS A 363 -12.01 -12.36 3.80
CA LYS A 363 -13.00 -12.26 2.73
C LYS A 363 -12.42 -11.53 1.51
N LEU A 364 -11.74 -10.40 1.69
CA LEU A 364 -11.09 -9.68 0.59
C LEU A 364 -10.06 -10.55 -0.13
N ILE A 365 -9.14 -11.17 0.61
CA ILE A 365 -8.07 -12.02 0.07
C ILE A 365 -8.64 -13.19 -0.75
N THR A 366 -9.69 -13.84 -0.23
CA THR A 366 -10.20 -15.10 -0.79
C THR A 366 -11.29 -14.91 -1.85
N GLU A 367 -12.19 -13.95 -1.68
CA GLU A 367 -13.40 -13.81 -2.52
C GLU A 367 -13.34 -12.64 -3.51
N VAL A 368 -12.41 -11.69 -3.33
CA VAL A 368 -12.33 -10.47 -4.14
C VAL A 368 -11.00 -10.40 -4.88
N PHE A 369 -9.90 -10.60 -4.16
CA PHE A 369 -8.55 -10.39 -4.67
C PHE A 369 -7.90 -11.64 -5.27
N ASN A 370 -8.52 -12.81 -5.14
CA ASN A 370 -7.98 -14.08 -5.68
C ASN A 370 -6.53 -14.36 -5.22
N SER A 371 -6.17 -13.96 -4.00
CA SER A 371 -4.79 -14.05 -3.49
C SER A 371 -4.56 -15.17 -2.48
N ALA A 372 -5.57 -16.02 -2.24
CA ALA A 372 -5.39 -17.28 -1.52
C ALA A 372 -4.32 -18.17 -2.16
N ASP A 373 -3.52 -18.83 -1.32
CA ASP A 373 -2.42 -19.73 -1.70
C ASP A 373 -1.29 -19.09 -2.52
N THR A 374 -1.09 -17.77 -2.38
CA THR A 374 0.02 -17.06 -3.01
C THR A 374 1.33 -17.16 -2.22
N ALA A 375 1.28 -17.47 -0.92
CA ALA A 375 2.49 -17.58 -0.09
C ALA A 375 3.51 -18.62 -0.62
N PRO A 376 3.12 -19.84 -1.02
CA PRO A 376 4.04 -20.80 -1.63
C PRO A 376 4.71 -20.28 -2.91
N LEU A 377 4.03 -19.42 -3.68
CA LEU A 377 4.58 -18.85 -4.91
C LEU A 377 5.68 -17.82 -4.60
N GLY A 378 5.49 -17.01 -3.55
CA GLY A 378 6.51 -16.10 -3.04
C GLY A 378 7.73 -16.85 -2.48
N ILE A 379 7.49 -17.89 -1.68
CA ILE A 379 8.56 -18.76 -1.16
C ILE A 379 9.35 -19.40 -2.32
N ALA A 380 8.66 -19.93 -3.33
CA ALA A 380 9.30 -20.51 -4.50
C ALA A 380 10.10 -19.48 -5.32
N ALA A 381 9.68 -18.20 -5.35
CA ALA A 381 10.43 -17.13 -5.99
C ALA A 381 11.76 -16.86 -5.26
N ILE A 382 11.74 -16.82 -3.92
CA ILE A 382 12.94 -16.67 -3.09
C ILE A 382 13.89 -17.85 -3.29
N VAL A 383 13.39 -19.08 -3.15
CA VAL A 383 14.22 -20.30 -3.26
C VAL A 383 14.87 -20.39 -4.64
N ARG A 384 14.15 -20.03 -5.70
CA ARG A 384 14.69 -19.99 -7.06
C ARG A 384 15.78 -18.94 -7.23
N ALA A 385 15.60 -17.77 -6.62
CA ALA A 385 16.60 -16.71 -6.65
C ALA A 385 17.82 -17.04 -5.77
N GLY A 386 17.65 -17.85 -4.72
CA GLY A 386 18.66 -18.12 -3.71
C GLY A 386 19.07 -16.85 -2.95
N SER A 387 18.22 -15.82 -2.93
CA SER A 387 18.54 -14.48 -2.45
C SER A 387 17.27 -13.70 -2.08
N TYR A 388 17.43 -12.70 -1.22
CA TYR A 388 16.42 -11.68 -0.91
C TYR A 388 16.24 -10.70 -2.07
N ASP A 389 17.25 -10.58 -2.94
CA ASP A 389 17.21 -9.74 -4.13
C ASP A 389 16.77 -10.57 -5.33
N LEU A 390 15.55 -10.31 -5.80
CA LEU A 390 14.95 -10.99 -6.95
C LEU A 390 15.30 -10.31 -8.28
N GLY A 391 16.04 -9.18 -8.25
CA GLY A 391 16.35 -8.38 -9.43
C GLY A 391 15.10 -7.72 -10.06
N PRO A 392 15.28 -6.95 -11.14
CA PRO A 392 14.17 -6.34 -11.87
C PRO A 392 13.36 -7.38 -12.67
N LYS A 393 12.09 -7.08 -13.00
CA LYS A 393 11.29 -7.93 -13.92
C LYS A 393 11.69 -7.75 -15.38
N GLY A 394 12.06 -6.52 -15.72
CA GLY A 394 12.44 -6.11 -17.07
C GLY A 394 13.94 -5.87 -17.20
N LYS A 395 14.31 -5.40 -18.38
CA LYS A 395 15.65 -4.89 -18.71
C LYS A 395 15.50 -3.52 -19.35
N ARG A 396 16.60 -2.76 -19.44
CA ARG A 396 16.60 -1.52 -20.21
C ARG A 396 16.35 -1.81 -21.68
N ILE A 397 15.36 -1.12 -22.25
CA ILE A 397 14.98 -1.17 -23.66
C ILE A 397 14.98 0.22 -24.29
N GLU A 398 14.80 1.27 -23.48
CA GLU A 398 14.92 2.65 -23.93
C GLU A 398 16.39 3.05 -24.14
N ASN A 399 16.62 3.96 -25.09
CA ASN A 399 17.94 4.52 -25.36
C ASN A 399 18.22 5.69 -24.40
N PRO A 400 19.24 5.61 -23.51
CA PRO A 400 19.54 6.69 -22.57
C PRO A 400 19.82 8.04 -23.24
N ALA A 401 20.34 8.03 -24.48
CA ALA A 401 20.63 9.25 -25.23
C ALA A 401 19.36 10.04 -25.64
N GLU A 402 18.19 9.41 -25.59
CA GLU A 402 16.91 10.07 -25.86
C GLU A 402 16.29 10.68 -24.60
N TRP A 403 16.78 10.34 -23.41
CA TRP A 403 16.20 10.73 -22.12
C TRP A 403 17.12 11.67 -21.31
N THR A 404 17.84 12.56 -21.99
CA THR A 404 18.70 13.54 -21.32
C THR A 404 17.88 14.70 -20.75
N LYS A 405 18.43 15.39 -19.74
CA LYS A 405 17.76 16.55 -19.11
C LYS A 405 17.35 17.64 -20.11
N GLU A 406 18.10 17.79 -21.20
CA GLU A 406 17.81 18.78 -22.25
C GLU A 406 16.66 18.36 -23.17
N LEU A 407 16.39 17.04 -23.27
CA LEU A 407 15.32 16.48 -24.10
C LEU A 407 14.02 16.27 -23.33
N LEU A 408 14.07 16.10 -22.02
CA LEU A 408 12.88 15.89 -21.17
C LEU A 408 11.78 16.95 -21.37
N PRO A 409 12.06 18.27 -21.38
CA PRO A 409 11.01 19.27 -21.61
C PRO A 409 10.31 19.13 -22.96
N LYS A 410 11.03 18.64 -23.98
CA LYS A 410 10.50 18.42 -25.33
C LYS A 410 9.67 17.14 -25.39
N GLN A 411 10.11 16.09 -24.71
CA GLN A 411 9.38 14.82 -24.62
C GLN A 411 8.10 14.95 -23.78
N ALA A 412 8.11 15.81 -22.76
CA ALA A 412 6.93 16.15 -21.96
C ALA A 412 5.98 17.15 -22.66
N GLN A 413 6.31 17.62 -23.87
CA GLN A 413 5.49 18.58 -24.59
C GLN A 413 4.16 17.92 -25.02
N GLY A 414 3.04 18.45 -24.53
CA GLY A 414 1.70 17.90 -24.78
C GLY A 414 1.18 16.98 -23.68
N LEU A 415 1.99 16.71 -22.64
CA LEU A 415 1.53 16.12 -21.38
C LEU A 415 1.03 17.20 -20.41
N SER A 416 0.33 16.79 -19.35
CA SER A 416 -0.38 17.70 -18.47
C SER A 416 0.57 18.63 -17.71
N ARG A 417 0.33 19.94 -17.82
CA ARG A 417 0.98 20.98 -17.01
C ARG A 417 0.02 21.69 -16.08
N ASP A 418 -1.28 21.44 -16.25
CA ASP A 418 -2.30 22.13 -15.49
C ASP A 418 -2.47 21.41 -14.15
N LYS A 419 -2.19 22.14 -13.07
CA LYS A 419 -2.64 21.73 -11.75
C LYS A 419 -4.14 21.95 -11.81
N GLY A 420 -4.94 20.89 -11.67
CA GLY A 420 -6.39 21.03 -11.61
C GLY A 420 -6.82 22.11 -10.59
N PRO A 421 -8.10 22.49 -10.54
CA PRO A 421 -8.57 23.53 -9.63
C PRO A 421 -8.06 23.31 -8.20
N THR A 422 -7.66 24.39 -7.50
CA THR A 422 -7.08 24.32 -6.14
C THR A 422 -8.01 23.56 -5.19
N GLY A 423 -7.64 22.31 -4.87
CA GLY A 423 -8.30 21.44 -3.90
C GLY A 423 -7.48 21.30 -2.62
N ASN A 424 -8.09 20.74 -1.57
CA ASN A 424 -7.37 20.39 -0.35
C ASN A 424 -6.74 19.00 -0.54
N PHE A 425 -5.45 18.96 -0.86
CA PHE A 425 -4.72 17.74 -1.26
C PHE A 425 -3.99 17.07 -0.07
N GLU A 426 -4.61 17.05 1.12
CA GLU A 426 -4.02 16.51 2.36
C GLU A 426 -4.54 15.11 2.75
N ASP A 427 -5.27 14.43 1.87
CA ASP A 427 -5.88 13.14 2.22
C ASP A 427 -4.91 11.95 2.21
#